data_AF-A0A398AT28-F1
#
_entry.id   AF-A0A398AT28-F1
#
_cell.length_a   1.000
_cell.length_b   1.000
_cell.length_c   1.000
_cell.angle_alpha   90.00
_cell.angle_beta   90.00
_cell.angle_gamma   90.00
#
_symmetry.space_group_name_H-M   'P 1'
#
loop_
_entity.id
_entity.type
_entity.pdbx_description
1 polymer ?
#
loop_
_entity_poly.entity_id
_entity_poly.type
_entity_poly.pdbx_seq_one_letter_code
_entity_poly.pdbx_strand_id
1 'polypeptide(L)' 'MKSGTLFVVSCVLIFFVLLNTKVEADDCAPQLDYLHSGKCDPNPTTAARQCVSEIQDTCYPRCSCRNNESGHQCTCFHK' A
#
# COMPACT_ATOMS: atom_id res chain seq x y z
N MET A 1 0.42 51.61 9.15
CA MET A 1 1.09 50.34 9.55
C MET A 1 0.07 49.42 10.21
N LYS A 2 -0.82 48.79 9.43
CA LYS A 2 -1.90 47.93 9.98
C LYS A 2 -2.20 46.71 9.08
N SER A 3 -1.64 46.71 7.87
CA SER A 3 -1.85 45.69 6.84
C SER A 3 -0.86 44.52 6.95
N GLY A 4 0.38 44.75 7.39
CA GLY A 4 1.41 43.71 7.48
C GLY A 4 1.13 42.65 8.56
N THR A 5 0.52 43.03 9.68
CA THR A 5 0.17 42.09 10.76
C THR A 5 -0.94 41.13 10.36
N LEU A 6 -1.94 41.60 9.61
CA LEU A 6 -3.02 40.75 9.07
C LEU A 6 -2.49 39.72 8.07
N PHE A 7 -1.51 40.10 7.24
CA PHE A 7 -0.90 39.21 6.26
C PHE A 7 -0.10 38.09 6.94
N VAL A 8 0.71 38.44 7.95
CA VAL A 8 1.49 37.46 8.72
C VAL A 8 0.59 36.47 9.46
N VAL A 9 -0.49 36.94 10.09
CA VAL A 9 -1.45 36.07 10.79
C VAL A 9 -2.12 35.10 9.80
N SER A 10 -2.50 35.58 8.61
CA SER A 10 -3.09 34.74 7.57
C SER A 10 -2.14 33.64 7.10
N CYS A 11 -0.87 33.97 6.83
CA CYS A 11 0.13 32.99 6.43
C CYS A 11 0.34 31.92 7.50
N VAL A 12 0.49 32.32 8.77
CA VAL A 12 0.71 31.39 9.88
C VAL A 12 -0.48 30.43 10.02
N LEU A 13 -1.72 30.92 9.89
CA LEU A 13 -2.91 30.08 9.96
C LEU A 13 -2.97 29.05 8.83
N ILE A 14 -2.60 29.41 7.60
CA ILE A 14 -2.54 28.47 6.46
C ILE A 14 -1.50 27.38 6.72
N PHE A 15 -0.31 27.74 7.22
CA PHE A 15 0.71 26.75 7.60
C PHE A 15 0.22 25.81 8.71
N PHE A 16 -0.49 26.33 9.71
CA PHE A 16 -1.05 25.50 10.77
C PHE A 16 -2.11 24.52 10.24
N VAL A 17 -2.97 24.92 9.31
CA VAL A 17 -3.95 24.00 8.70
C VAL A 17 -3.24 22.90 7.92
N LEU A 18 -2.24 23.24 7.10
CA LEU A 18 -1.49 22.27 6.29
C LEU A 18 -0.68 21.27 7.14
N LEU A 19 -0.12 21.71 8.27
CA LEU A 19 0.63 20.85 9.19
C LEU A 19 -0.27 19.90 9.99
N ASN A 20 -1.53 20.27 10.23
CA ASN A 20 -2.49 19.44 10.96
C ASN A 20 -3.30 18.52 10.04
N THR A 21 -3.33 18.76 8.74
CA THR A 21 -3.88 17.81 7.76
C THR A 21 -2.89 16.70 7.46
N LYS A 22 -2.64 15.84 8.44
CA LYS A 22 -2.07 14.52 8.20
C LYS A 22 -3.18 13.67 7.56
N VAL A 23 -3.22 13.70 6.23
CA VAL A 23 -4.06 12.78 5.46
C VAL A 23 -3.37 11.43 5.52
N GLU A 24 -3.79 10.59 6.46
CA GLU A 24 -3.49 9.16 6.43
C GLU A 24 -4.26 8.60 5.22
N ALA A 25 -3.67 8.70 4.04
CA ALA A 25 -4.07 7.83 2.95
C ALA A 25 -3.71 6.41 3.39
N ASP A 26 -4.66 5.48 3.38
CA ASP A 26 -4.39 4.05 3.54
C ASP A 26 -3.27 3.70 2.55
N ASP A 27 -2.06 3.51 3.07
CA ASP A 27 -0.78 3.61 2.33
C ASP A 27 -0.49 2.33 1.49
N CYS A 28 -1.53 1.54 1.23
CA CYS A 28 -1.43 0.31 0.49
C CYS A 28 -1.57 0.59 -1.02
N ALA A 29 -0.56 0.25 -1.81
CA ALA A 29 -0.65 0.28 -3.26
C ALA A 29 -1.82 -0.62 -3.75
N PRO A 30 -2.45 -0.32 -4.89
CA PRO A 30 -3.59 -1.11 -5.37
C PRO A 30 -3.23 -2.56 -5.68
N GLN A 31 -1.98 -2.81 -6.09
CA GLN A 31 -1.46 -4.12 -6.45
C GLN A 31 -0.02 -4.27 -5.97
N LEU A 32 0.31 -5.47 -5.49
CA LEU A 32 1.65 -5.91 -5.13
C LEU A 32 2.01 -7.14 -5.96
N ASP A 33 3.13 -7.07 -6.68
CA ASP A 33 3.72 -8.20 -7.37
C ASP A 33 5.02 -8.61 -6.68
N TYR A 34 5.11 -9.87 -6.30
CA TYR A 34 6.29 -10.41 -5.63
C TYR A 34 6.68 -11.76 -6.22
N LEU A 35 7.99 -12.02 -6.31
CA LEU A 35 8.51 -13.27 -6.84
C LEU A 35 9.09 -14.10 -5.70
N HIS A 36 8.65 -15.35 -5.58
CA HIS A 36 9.12 -16.27 -4.55
C HIS A 36 9.71 -17.54 -5.19
N SER A 37 10.63 -18.16 -4.47
CA SER A 37 11.22 -19.43 -4.89
C SER A 37 10.25 -20.59 -4.69
N GLY A 38 10.45 -21.69 -5.42
CA GLY A 38 9.53 -22.84 -5.39
C GLY A 38 8.30 -22.64 -6.26
N LYS A 39 7.35 -23.58 -6.22
CA LYS A 39 6.15 -23.57 -7.07
C LYS A 39 4.90 -23.23 -6.27
N CYS A 40 3.91 -22.70 -6.96
CA CYS A 40 2.54 -22.61 -6.45
C CYS A 40 2.00 -23.99 -6.10
N ASP A 41 1.22 -24.07 -5.03
CA ASP A 41 0.37 -25.23 -4.76
C ASP A 41 -0.52 -25.56 -5.98
N PRO A 42 -0.72 -26.84 -6.33
CA PRO A 42 -1.58 -27.23 -7.45
C PRO A 42 -3.05 -26.83 -7.26
N ASN A 43 -3.52 -26.67 -6.02
CA ASN A 43 -4.86 -26.18 -5.73
C ASN A 43 -4.86 -24.63 -5.74
N PRO A 44 -5.68 -23.98 -6.57
CA PRO A 44 -5.67 -22.52 -6.71
C PRO A 44 -6.03 -21.78 -5.42
N THR A 45 -6.91 -22.36 -4.59
CA THR A 45 -7.29 -21.76 -3.29
C THR A 45 -6.14 -21.82 -2.30
N THR A 46 -5.41 -22.94 -2.27
CA THR A 46 -4.22 -23.10 -1.42
C THR A 46 -3.08 -22.23 -1.92
N ALA A 47 -2.89 -22.12 -3.23
CA ALA A 47 -1.85 -21.28 -3.84
C ALA A 47 -2.07 -19.79 -3.55
N ALA A 48 -3.32 -19.31 -3.59
CA ALA A 48 -3.65 -17.96 -3.16
C ALA A 48 -3.30 -17.72 -1.69
N ARG A 49 -3.61 -18.69 -0.81
CA ARG A 49 -3.28 -18.61 0.62
C ARG A 49 -1.77 -18.66 0.89
N GLN A 50 -1.03 -19.44 0.09
CA GLN A 50 0.43 -19.48 0.13
C GLN A 50 1.00 -18.08 -0.07
N CYS A 51 0.60 -17.39 -1.15
CA CYS A 51 1.05 -16.02 -1.41
C CYS A 51 0.69 -15.04 -0.28
N VAL A 52 -0.53 -15.14 0.28
CA VAL A 52 -0.92 -14.31 1.46
C VAL A 52 0.01 -14.58 2.65
N SER A 53 0.35 -15.86 2.90
CA SER A 53 1.23 -16.24 4.00
C SER A 53 2.70 -15.89 3.79
N GLU A 54 3.16 -15.80 2.55
CA GLU A 54 4.53 -15.43 2.21
C GLU A 54 4.75 -13.93 2.31
N ILE A 55 3.78 -13.13 1.87
CA ILE A 55 3.84 -11.66 1.92
C ILE A 55 3.64 -11.13 3.34
N GLN A 56 2.80 -11.79 4.15
CA GLN A 56 2.51 -11.42 5.55
C GLN A 56 2.04 -9.96 5.73
N ASP A 57 1.41 -9.39 4.70
CA ASP A 57 0.91 -8.02 4.72
C ASP A 57 -0.61 -8.01 4.71
N THR A 58 -1.19 -7.39 5.74
CA THR A 58 -2.64 -7.26 5.92
C THR A 58 -3.29 -6.33 4.88
N CYS A 59 -2.51 -5.48 4.20
CA CYS A 59 -2.98 -4.67 3.07
C CYS A 59 -3.50 -5.53 1.91
N TYR A 60 -3.01 -6.76 1.75
CA TYR A 60 -3.24 -7.56 0.54
C TYR A 60 -3.95 -8.89 0.84
N PRO A 61 -5.25 -8.87 1.17
CA PRO A 61 -5.99 -10.08 1.54
C PRO A 61 -6.32 -11.00 0.35
N ARG A 62 -6.14 -10.52 -0.89
CA ARG A 62 -6.48 -11.24 -2.11
C ARG A 62 -5.24 -11.41 -2.98
N CYS A 63 -4.75 -12.65 -3.07
CA CYS A 63 -3.59 -12.99 -3.86
C CYS A 63 -3.91 -14.03 -4.93
N SER A 64 -3.11 -14.03 -5.99
CA SER A 64 -3.07 -15.08 -7.01
C SER A 64 -1.63 -15.54 -7.17
N CYS A 65 -1.46 -16.83 -7.44
CA CYS A 65 -0.14 -17.44 -7.61
C CYS A 65 0.00 -17.93 -9.05
N ARG A 66 1.12 -17.63 -9.70
CA ARG A 66 1.45 -18.09 -11.04
C ARG A 66 2.87 -18.65 -11.08
N ASN A 67 3.03 -19.89 -11.52
CA ASN A 67 4.37 -20.45 -11.72
C ASN A 67 5.12 -19.71 -12.84
N ASN A 68 6.41 -19.46 -12.61
CA ASN A 68 7.34 -18.83 -13.54
C ASN A 68 8.64 -19.66 -13.62
N GLU A 69 9.54 -19.38 -14.57
CA GLU A 69 10.76 -20.18 -14.79
C GLU A 69 11.67 -20.24 -13.55
N SER A 70 11.68 -19.17 -12.75
CA SER A 70 12.49 -19.04 -11.53
C SER A 70 11.77 -19.41 -10.23
N GLY A 71 10.49 -19.81 -10.28
CA GLY A 71 9.70 -20.13 -9.11
C GLY A 71 8.22 -19.84 -9.30
N HIS A 72 7.67 -18.95 -8.47
CA HIS A 72 6.31 -18.47 -8.64
C HIS A 72 6.17 -16.97 -8.34
N GLN A 73 5.23 -16.36 -9.03
CA GLN A 73 4.85 -14.97 -8.89
C GLN A 73 3.54 -14.88 -8.12
N CYS A 74 3.54 -14.09 -7.06
CA CYS A 74 2.38 -13.71 -6.30
C CYS A 74 1.92 -12.32 -6.75
N THR A 75 0.69 -12.23 -7.26
CA THR A 75 0.04 -10.96 -7.58
C THR A 75 -1.11 -10.76 -6.62
N CYS A 76 -1.01 -9.74 -5.77
CA CYS A 76 -1.98 -9.46 -4.72
C CYS A 76 -2.59 -8.08 -4.84
N PHE A 77 -3.83 -7.95 -4.38
CA PHE A 77 -4.64 -6.75 -4.54
C PHE A 77 -5.08 -6.22 -3.19
N HIS A 78 -5.03 -4.89 -3.07
CA HIS A 78 -5.69 -4.16 -2.00
C HIS A 78 -7.22 -4.25 -2.18
N LYS A 79 -7.97 -4.00 -1.09
CA LYS A 79 -9.38 -4.39 -0.93
C LYS A 79 -10.34 -3.84 -1.97
#